data_AF-A0A836ZQK4-F1
#
_entry.id   AF-A0A836ZQK4-F1
#
_cell.length_a   1.000
_cell.length_b   1.000
_cell.length_c   1.000
_cell.angle_alpha   90.00
_cell.angle_beta   90.00
_cell.angle_gamma   90.00
#
_symmetry.space_group_name_H-M   'P 1'
#
loop_
_entity.id
_entity.type
_entity.pdbx_description
1 polymer ?
#
loop_
_entity_poly.entity_id
_entity_poly.type
_entity_poly.pdbx_seq_one_letter_code
_entity_poly.pdbx_strand_id
1 'polypeptide(L)'
;PAPSLFMSGNDPLRIIRELEHLGPLQIAARLERMPGFENIDPLEAYLAWDLGLIGKIPRSKIEDTFAWVVDDCELDIRPMAVPGPPPSLAVDAAAAAPVAAVAAAPSVAGEPAAAAATPAKAAAAEAESSIRVSVDKVDALINLVGELVITQAMLK
;
A
#
# COMPACT_ATOMS: atom_id res chain seq x y z
N PRO A 1 2.32 1.10 -17.42
CA PRO A 1 2.86 2.47 -17.60
C PRO A 1 2.78 2.97 -19.05
N ALA A 2 2.49 4.26 -19.22
CA ALA A 2 2.52 4.95 -20.50
C ALA A 2 3.96 5.17 -20.96
N PRO A 3 4.24 5.25 -22.28
CA PRO A 3 5.59 5.46 -22.80
C PRO A 3 6.28 6.71 -22.23
N SER A 4 5.51 7.77 -21.95
CA SER A 4 6.01 9.05 -21.42
C SER A 4 6.31 9.06 -19.92
N LEU A 5 6.10 7.96 -19.18
CA LEU A 5 6.23 7.93 -17.72
C LEU A 5 7.57 8.48 -17.21
N PHE A 6 8.68 8.15 -17.87
CA PHE A 6 10.00 8.62 -17.44
C PHE A 6 10.21 10.12 -17.66
N MET A 7 9.46 10.73 -18.59
CA MET A 7 9.50 12.18 -18.84
C MET A 7 8.78 12.97 -17.74
N SER A 8 7.81 12.37 -17.05
CA SER A 8 7.14 12.99 -15.90
C SER A 8 7.91 12.81 -14.58
N GLY A 9 9.11 12.21 -14.62
CA GLY A 9 9.96 11.99 -13.45
C GLY A 9 9.51 10.82 -12.57
N ASN A 10 8.57 10.01 -13.05
CA ASN A 10 8.06 8.84 -12.35
C ASN A 10 8.96 7.62 -12.56
N ASP A 11 9.21 6.87 -11.49
CA ASP A 11 10.02 5.65 -11.50
C ASP A 11 9.19 4.45 -11.03
N PRO A 12 8.90 3.47 -11.90
CA PRO A 12 8.21 2.23 -11.54
C PRO A 12 8.87 1.47 -10.38
N LEU A 13 10.20 1.52 -10.26
CA LEU A 13 10.90 0.82 -9.18
C LEU A 13 10.54 1.38 -7.81
N ARG A 14 10.27 2.69 -7.72
CA ARG A 14 9.80 3.30 -6.48
C ARG A 14 8.46 2.73 -6.04
N ILE A 15 7.51 2.59 -6.98
CA ILE A 15 6.18 2.03 -6.70
C ILE A 15 6.29 0.57 -6.27
N ILE A 16 7.10 -0.22 -6.98
CA ILE A 16 7.35 -1.63 -6.64
C ILE A 16 7.90 -1.75 -5.22
N ARG A 17 8.87 -0.90 -4.85
CA ARG A 17 9.43 -0.87 -3.49
C ARG A 17 8.38 -0.52 -2.44
N GLU A 18 7.51 0.44 -2.69
CA GLU A 18 6.42 0.77 -1.75
C GLU A 18 5.48 -0.44 -1.58
N LEU A 19 5.17 -1.18 -2.65
CA LEU A 19 4.37 -2.40 -2.56
C LEU A 19 5.07 -3.51 -1.77
N GLU A 20 6.40 -3.64 -1.86
CA GLU A 20 7.18 -4.57 -1.02
C GLU A 20 7.07 -4.27 0.48
N HIS A 21 6.84 -3.01 0.86
CA HIS A 21 6.60 -2.65 2.27
C HIS A 21 5.21 -3.08 2.76
N LEU A 22 4.23 -3.25 1.86
CA LEU A 22 2.89 -3.72 2.21
C LEU A 22 2.86 -5.23 2.47
N GLY A 23 3.73 -6.00 1.82
CA GLY A 23 3.84 -7.44 2.03
C GLY A 23 4.70 -8.16 0.99
N PRO A 24 4.82 -9.50 1.08
CA PRO A 24 5.54 -10.31 0.10
C PRO A 24 5.03 -10.07 -1.32
N LEU A 25 5.94 -9.68 -2.20
CA LEU A 25 5.64 -9.31 -3.59
C LEU A 25 6.33 -10.27 -4.57
N GLN A 26 5.55 -10.80 -5.52
CA GLN A 26 6.05 -11.49 -6.70
C GLN A 26 6.02 -10.53 -7.88
N ILE A 27 7.09 -10.48 -8.67
CA ILE A 27 7.24 -9.53 -9.77
C ILE A 27 7.58 -10.32 -11.03
N ALA A 28 6.82 -10.09 -12.11
CA ALA A 28 7.13 -10.59 -13.44
C ALA A 28 7.13 -9.43 -14.44
N ALA A 29 8.22 -9.26 -15.17
CA ALA A 29 8.31 -8.25 -16.22
C ALA A 29 7.67 -8.76 -17.51
N ARG A 30 6.96 -7.86 -18.17
CA ARG A 30 6.23 -8.06 -19.42
C ARG A 30 6.91 -7.28 -20.54
N LEU A 31 7.43 -8.00 -21.53
CA LEU A 31 8.28 -7.49 -22.61
C LEU A 31 7.53 -7.38 -23.95
N GLU A 32 6.22 -7.60 -23.99
CA GLU A 32 5.44 -7.67 -25.23
C GLU A 32 5.41 -6.36 -26.00
N ARG A 33 5.59 -5.22 -25.31
CA ARG A 33 5.67 -3.89 -25.93
C ARG A 33 7.10 -3.48 -26.30
N MET A 34 8.09 -4.32 -26.01
CA MET A 34 9.48 -4.01 -26.29
C MET A 34 9.74 -4.11 -27.80
N PRO A 35 10.12 -3.02 -28.48
CA PRO A 35 10.46 -3.09 -29.88
C PRO A 35 11.81 -3.79 -30.07
N GLY A 36 12.15 -4.14 -31.32
CA GLY A 36 13.48 -4.61 -31.66
C GLY A 36 14.55 -3.57 -31.28
N PHE A 37 15.75 -4.03 -30.93
CA PHE A 37 16.80 -3.19 -30.33
C PHE A 37 17.10 -1.88 -31.09
N GLU A 38 17.04 -1.92 -32.43
CA GLU A 38 17.32 -0.75 -33.27
C GLU A 38 16.24 0.33 -33.22
N ASN A 39 15.04 -0.01 -32.76
CA ASN A 39 13.89 0.89 -32.64
C ASN A 39 13.57 1.23 -31.17
N ILE A 40 14.45 0.89 -30.22
CA ILE A 40 14.28 1.25 -28.81
C ILE A 40 14.65 2.72 -28.63
N ASP A 41 13.70 3.52 -28.12
CA ASP A 41 14.01 4.82 -27.55
C ASP A 41 14.31 4.67 -26.04
N PRO A 42 15.53 5.00 -25.55
CA PRO A 42 15.86 4.90 -24.13
C PRO A 42 15.05 5.83 -23.22
N LEU A 43 14.32 6.80 -23.78
CA LEU A 43 13.48 7.73 -23.05
C LEU A 43 12.06 7.17 -22.80
N GLU A 44 11.64 6.14 -23.52
CA GLU A 44 10.28 5.59 -23.40
C GLU A 44 10.20 4.36 -22.48
N ALA A 45 9.07 4.23 -21.79
CA ALA A 45 8.75 3.07 -20.96
C ALA A 45 8.09 1.95 -21.78
N TYR A 46 8.85 0.93 -22.15
CA TYR A 46 8.32 -0.26 -22.84
C TYR A 46 7.85 -1.36 -21.89
N LEU A 47 8.51 -1.51 -20.75
CA LEU A 47 8.20 -2.60 -19.81
C LEU A 47 6.84 -2.41 -19.14
N ALA A 48 6.16 -3.53 -18.93
CA ALA A 48 5.05 -3.63 -18.00
C ALA A 48 5.39 -4.66 -16.91
N TRP A 49 4.59 -4.71 -15.85
CA TRP A 49 4.82 -5.64 -14.74
C TRP A 49 3.51 -6.27 -14.30
N ASP A 50 3.55 -7.59 -14.08
CA ASP A 50 2.55 -8.30 -13.30
C ASP A 50 3.06 -8.42 -11.86
N LEU A 51 2.25 -7.96 -10.92
CA LEU A 51 2.62 -7.84 -9.51
C LEU A 51 1.67 -8.69 -8.66
N GLY A 52 2.23 -9.73 -8.02
CA GLY A 52 1.50 -10.63 -7.12
C GLY A 52 1.79 -10.28 -5.66
N LEU A 53 0.88 -9.52 -5.03
CA LEU A 53 1.01 -9.10 -3.64
C LEU A 53 0.27 -10.08 -2.70
N ILE A 54 0.99 -10.71 -1.79
CA ILE A 54 0.45 -11.76 -0.90
C ILE A 54 0.19 -11.17 0.48
N GLY A 55 -1.06 -11.15 0.92
CA GLY A 55 -1.41 -10.73 2.28
C GLY A 55 -2.85 -10.25 2.41
N LYS A 56 -3.23 -9.89 3.64
CA LYS A 56 -4.51 -9.21 3.92
C LYS A 56 -4.32 -7.70 3.78
N ILE A 57 -4.19 -7.23 2.54
CA ILE A 57 -3.94 -5.82 2.22
C ILE A 57 -5.20 -5.25 1.58
N PRO A 58 -5.79 -4.18 2.13
CA PRO A 58 -6.97 -3.58 1.54
C PRO A 58 -6.61 -2.92 0.21
N ARG A 59 -7.54 -2.99 -0.76
CA ARG A 59 -7.36 -2.44 -2.10
C ARG A 59 -6.96 -0.95 -2.09
N SER A 60 -7.55 -0.16 -1.20
CA SER A 60 -7.24 1.27 -1.08
C SER A 60 -5.76 1.53 -0.80
N LYS A 61 -5.10 0.69 0.00
CA LYS A 61 -3.66 0.84 0.29
C LYS A 61 -2.79 0.61 -0.94
N ILE A 62 -3.24 -0.26 -1.85
CA ILE A 62 -2.56 -0.48 -3.12
C ILE A 62 -2.78 0.76 -3.99
N GLU A 63 -4.01 1.24 -4.13
CA GLU A 63 -4.35 2.42 -4.94
C GLU A 63 -3.62 3.69 -4.47
N ASP A 64 -3.50 3.90 -3.15
CA ASP A 64 -2.73 5.00 -2.55
C ASP A 64 -1.27 5.03 -3.03
N THR A 65 -0.66 3.86 -3.26
CA THR A 65 0.72 3.75 -3.78
C THR A 65 0.83 4.27 -5.22
N PHE A 66 -0.24 4.13 -6.01
CA PHE A 66 -0.29 4.56 -7.40
C PHE A 66 -0.90 5.96 -7.60
N ALA A 67 -1.42 6.61 -6.55
CA ALA A 67 -2.16 7.87 -6.63
C ALA A 67 -1.42 8.98 -7.41
N TRP A 68 -0.10 9.01 -7.34
CA TRP A 68 0.78 10.00 -7.99
C TRP A 68 1.00 9.75 -9.48
N VAL A 69 0.64 8.56 -9.98
CA VAL A 69 0.92 8.10 -11.34
C VAL A 69 -0.33 7.59 -12.07
N VAL A 70 -1.52 7.82 -11.51
CA VAL A 70 -2.79 7.36 -12.09
C VAL A 70 -2.97 7.80 -13.54
N ASP A 71 -2.55 9.01 -13.89
CA ASP A 71 -2.69 9.54 -15.25
C ASP A 71 -1.62 9.00 -16.22
N ASP A 72 -0.47 8.55 -15.70
CA ASP A 72 0.66 8.06 -16.49
C ASP A 72 0.75 6.51 -16.53
N CYS A 73 -0.18 5.80 -15.89
CA CYS A 73 -0.19 4.34 -15.93
C CYS A 73 -1.60 3.75 -15.92
N GLU A 74 -1.76 2.69 -16.70
CA GLU A 74 -2.92 1.81 -16.59
C GLU A 74 -2.68 0.82 -15.44
N LEU A 75 -3.66 0.73 -14.53
CA LEU A 75 -3.63 -0.10 -13.34
C LEU A 75 -4.84 -1.03 -13.30
N ASP A 76 -4.60 -2.34 -13.43
CA ASP A 76 -5.61 -3.38 -13.26
C ASP A 76 -5.31 -4.22 -12.00
N ILE A 77 -6.20 -4.15 -11.02
CA ILE A 77 -6.06 -4.87 -9.75
C ILE A 77 -7.15 -5.92 -9.67
N ARG A 78 -6.74 -7.19 -9.62
CA ARG A 78 -7.63 -8.35 -9.46
C ARG A 78 -7.29 -9.12 -8.19
N PRO A 79 -8.29 -9.64 -7.46
CA PRO A 79 -8.03 -10.50 -6.32
C PRO A 79 -7.34 -11.79 -6.78
N MET A 80 -6.19 -12.11 -6.18
CA MET A 80 -5.56 -13.42 -6.36
C MET A 80 -6.30 -14.45 -5.52
N ALA A 81 -6.87 -15.46 -6.18
CA ALA A 81 -7.43 -16.61 -5.49
C ALA A 81 -6.29 -17.36 -4.80
N VAL A 82 -6.24 -17.30 -3.46
CA VAL A 82 -5.46 -18.26 -2.69
C VAL A 82 -6.10 -19.62 -2.92
N PRO A 83 -5.36 -20.68 -3.29
CA PRO A 83 -5.88 -22.04 -3.27
C PRO A 83 -6.22 -22.38 -1.81
N GLY A 84 -7.44 -22.10 -1.40
CA GLY A 84 -7.99 -22.55 -0.14
C GLY A 84 -8.19 -24.07 -0.21
N PRO A 85 -8.06 -24.79 0.92
CA PRO A 85 -8.55 -26.15 0.99
C PRO A 85 -10.01 -26.18 0.52
N PRO A 86 -10.45 -27.22 -0.21
CA PRO A 86 -11.84 -27.33 -0.63
C PRO A 86 -12.74 -27.17 0.60
N PRO A 87 -13.86 -26.43 0.51
CA PRO A 87 -14.78 -26.29 1.61
C PRO A 87 -15.24 -27.68 2.03
N SER A 88 -14.79 -28.11 3.20
CA SER A 88 -15.36 -29.29 3.86
C SER A 88 -16.83 -28.97 4.09
N LEU A 89 -17.69 -29.65 3.35
CA LEU A 89 -19.13 -29.61 3.51
C LEU A 89 -19.48 -30.16 4.90
N ALA A 90 -19.42 -29.29 5.92
CA ALA A 90 -20.14 -29.52 7.17
C ALA A 90 -21.61 -29.32 6.84
N VAL A 91 -22.26 -30.42 6.46
CA VAL A 91 -23.72 -30.48 6.35
C VAL A 91 -24.26 -30.32 7.76
N ASP A 92 -24.89 -29.17 8.00
CA ASP A 92 -25.79 -28.94 9.11
C ASP A 92 -26.90 -30.00 9.04
N ALA A 93 -26.88 -30.93 9.99
CA ALA A 93 -27.97 -31.85 10.25
C ALA A 93 -28.51 -31.55 11.65
N ALA A 94 -29.30 -30.48 11.74
CA ALA A 94 -30.28 -30.27 12.78
C ALA A 94 -31.23 -31.49 12.88
N ALA A 95 -31.20 -32.21 14.01
CA ALA A 95 -32.36 -32.81 14.68
C ALA A 95 -31.93 -33.63 15.91
N ALA A 96 -32.09 -33.07 17.12
CA ALA A 96 -32.68 -33.74 18.28
C ALA A 96 -32.54 -32.86 19.53
N ALA A 97 -33.66 -32.29 19.96
CA ALA A 97 -33.93 -31.97 21.37
C ALA A 97 -35.22 -32.74 21.74
N PRO A 98 -35.64 -32.86 23.01
CA PRO A 98 -35.05 -32.37 24.27
C PRO A 98 -35.06 -33.42 25.41
N VAL A 99 -34.41 -33.17 26.55
CA VAL A 99 -34.98 -33.39 27.92
C VAL A 99 -34.08 -32.81 29.03
N ALA A 100 -34.71 -32.02 29.90
CA ALA A 100 -34.57 -31.88 31.36
C ALA A 100 -33.16 -31.87 31.98
N ALA A 101 -32.72 -30.80 32.65
CA ALA A 101 -32.99 -30.44 34.08
C ALA A 101 -31.59 -30.25 34.72
N VAL A 102 -31.24 -29.36 35.65
CA VAL A 102 -31.90 -28.46 36.60
C VAL A 102 -30.80 -27.51 37.13
N ALA A 103 -31.18 -26.28 37.50
CA ALA A 103 -30.59 -25.35 38.49
C ALA A 103 -29.06 -25.12 38.57
N ALA A 104 -28.65 -23.85 38.43
CA ALA A 104 -28.42 -22.95 39.58
C ALA A 104 -27.47 -21.79 39.19
N ALA A 105 -27.92 -20.56 39.46
CA ALA A 105 -27.09 -19.38 39.68
C ALA A 105 -27.43 -18.85 41.08
N PRO A 106 -26.72 -17.88 41.68
CA PRO A 106 -25.41 -17.30 41.39
C PRO A 106 -24.48 -17.36 42.63
N SER A 107 -23.21 -16.95 42.53
CA SER A 107 -22.45 -16.54 43.70
C SER A 107 -21.71 -15.23 43.43
N VAL A 108 -21.73 -14.41 44.46
CA VAL A 108 -21.46 -12.98 44.50
C VAL A 108 -20.12 -12.68 45.16
N ALA A 109 -19.65 -11.46 44.89
CA ALA A 109 -18.89 -10.59 45.78
C ALA A 109 -17.37 -10.81 45.92
N GLY A 110 -16.64 -9.69 45.82
CA GLY A 110 -15.34 -9.56 46.48
C GLY A 110 -14.35 -8.56 45.88
N GLU A 111 -14.71 -7.28 45.76
CA GLU A 111 -13.71 -6.19 45.86
C GLU A 111 -13.57 -5.83 47.36
N PRO A 112 -12.36 -5.52 47.87
CA PRO A 112 -12.07 -4.12 48.16
C PRO A 112 -10.60 -3.66 47.98
N ALA A 113 -10.49 -2.40 47.51
CA ALA A 113 -9.69 -1.30 48.05
C ALA A 113 -8.13 -1.33 48.06
N ALA A 114 -7.62 -0.37 47.27
CA ALA A 114 -6.66 0.68 47.63
C ALA A 114 -5.21 0.34 48.03
N ALA A 115 -4.24 0.79 47.23
CA ALA A 115 -3.48 2.04 47.52
C ALA A 115 -2.19 2.18 46.67
N ALA A 116 -2.05 3.39 46.09
CA ALA A 116 -0.83 4.17 45.90
C ALA A 116 0.33 3.72 44.97
N ALA A 117 0.64 4.65 44.05
CA ALA A 117 1.97 5.17 43.66
C ALA A 117 2.39 4.96 42.18
N THR A 118 2.20 6.01 41.38
CA THR A 118 3.05 6.42 40.24
C THR A 118 4.50 6.67 40.70
N PRO A 119 5.54 6.66 39.82
CA PRO A 119 5.52 7.22 38.47
C PRO A 119 6.31 6.45 37.37
N ALA A 120 6.20 7.00 36.15
CA ALA A 120 7.17 7.00 35.05
C ALA A 120 6.93 6.09 33.82
N LYS A 121 6.59 6.80 32.72
CA LYS A 121 7.10 6.64 31.35
C LYS A 121 6.61 5.46 30.52
N ALA A 122 5.52 5.71 29.78
CA ALA A 122 5.35 5.26 28.38
C ALA A 122 4.16 6.00 27.76
N ALA A 123 4.41 7.14 27.14
CA ALA A 123 3.51 7.68 26.13
C ALA A 123 4.25 7.54 24.80
N ALA A 124 3.95 6.45 24.10
CA ALA A 124 4.19 6.35 22.68
C ALA A 124 3.30 7.42 22.02
N ALA A 125 3.91 8.56 21.71
CA ALA A 125 3.32 9.51 20.79
C ALA A 125 3.62 9.00 19.39
N GLU A 126 2.54 8.67 18.67
CA GLU A 126 2.52 8.40 17.25
C GLU A 126 3.30 9.48 16.52
N ALA A 127 4.42 9.09 15.89
CA ALA A 127 5.15 9.97 15.03
C ALA A 127 4.39 10.05 13.69
N GLU A 128 3.47 11.02 13.59
CA GLU A 128 3.23 11.65 12.29
C GLU A 128 4.58 12.19 11.82
N SER A 129 5.24 11.49 10.90
CA SER A 129 6.55 11.89 10.39
C SER A 129 6.39 13.08 9.45
N SER A 130 6.14 14.25 10.01
CA SER A 130 6.28 15.52 9.30
C SER A 130 7.76 15.71 9.00
N ILE A 131 8.16 15.42 7.76
CA ILE A 131 9.49 15.76 7.27
C ILE A 131 9.53 17.29 7.19
N ARG A 132 10.14 17.92 8.20
CA ARG A 132 10.33 19.37 8.21
C ARG A 132 11.36 19.73 7.15
N VAL A 133 10.89 20.24 6.01
CA VAL A 133 11.74 20.79 4.96
C VAL A 133 12.08 22.24 5.35
N SER A 134 13.37 22.56 5.46
CA SER A 134 13.83 23.90 5.79
C SER A 134 13.46 24.88 4.67
N VAL A 135 13.03 26.10 5.02
CA VAL A 135 12.60 27.15 4.08
C VAL A 135 13.67 27.42 3.01
N ASP A 136 14.94 27.35 3.38
CA ASP A 136 16.08 27.55 2.46
C ASP A 136 16.12 26.51 1.32
N LYS A 137 15.63 25.28 1.56
CA LYS A 137 15.58 24.22 0.55
C LYS A 137 14.39 24.39 -0.39
N VAL A 138 13.29 24.94 0.12
CA VAL A 138 12.13 25.30 -0.71
C VAL A 138 12.49 26.45 -1.64
N ASP A 139 13.18 27.47 -1.12
CA ASP A 139 13.65 28.61 -1.90
C ASP A 139 14.62 28.19 -3.01
N ALA A 140 15.57 27.29 -2.72
CA ALA A 140 16.47 26.73 -3.72
C ALA A 140 15.73 25.98 -4.85
N LEU A 141 14.67 25.24 -4.54
CA LEU A 141 13.83 24.57 -5.55
C LEU A 141 13.01 25.58 -6.37
N ILE A 142 12.50 26.64 -5.74
CA ILE A 142 11.79 27.73 -6.43
C ILE A 142 12.74 28.45 -7.40
N ASN A 143 13.98 28.70 -6.98
CA ASN A 143 14.99 29.34 -7.82
C ASN A 143 15.37 28.45 -9.02
N LEU A 144 15.52 27.14 -8.82
CA LEU A 144 15.79 26.20 -9.92
C LEU A 144 14.62 26.10 -10.92
N VAL A 145 13.37 26.11 -10.42
CA VAL A 145 12.17 26.14 -11.27
C VAL A 145 12.03 27.50 -11.98
N GLY A 146 12.39 28.60 -11.31
CA GLY A 146 12.39 29.94 -11.89
C GLY A 146 13.36 30.06 -13.07
N GLU A 147 14.57 29.53 -12.95
CA GLU A 147 15.54 29.49 -14.04
C GLU A 147 15.07 28.63 -15.23
N LEU A 148 14.42 27.49 -14.95
CA LEU A 148 13.88 26.61 -15.99
C LEU A 148 12.69 27.25 -16.73
N VAL A 149 11.81 27.98 -16.02
CA VAL A 149 10.65 28.66 -16.63
C VAL A 149 11.08 29.88 -17.46
N ILE A 150 12.10 30.61 -17.03
CA ILE A 150 12.66 31.74 -17.80
C ILE A 150 13.25 31.25 -19.13
N THR A 151 14.00 30.14 -19.10
CA THR A 151 14.59 29.58 -20.32
C THR A 151 13.55 28.99 -21.27
N GLN A 152 12.50 28.35 -20.76
CA GLN A 152 11.40 27.82 -21.58
C GLN A 152 10.49 28.91 -22.16
N ALA A 153 10.39 30.10 -21.53
CA ALA A 153 9.62 31.22 -22.06
C ALA A 153 10.33 31.96 -23.22
N MET A 154 11.66 31.89 -23.30
CA MET A 154 12.43 32.49 -24.42
C MET A 154 12.43 31.66 -25.70
N LEU A 155 12.00 30.39 -25.63
CA LEU A 155 11.96 29.44 -26.75
C LEU A 155 10.56 29.27 -27.38
N LYS A 156 9.61 30.15 -27.06
CA LYS A 156 8.30 30.24 -27.70
C LYS A 156 8.19 31.44 -28.62
#